data_AF-A0A067BXK9-F1
#
_entry.id   AF-A0A067BXK9-F1
#
_cell.length_a   1.000
_cell.length_b   1.000
_cell.length_c   1.000
_cell.angle_alpha   90.00
_cell.angle_beta   90.00
_cell.angle_gamma   90.00
#
_symmetry.space_group_name_H-M   'P 1'
#
loop_
_entity.id
_entity.type
_entity.pdbx_description
1 polymer ?
#
loop_
_entity_poly.entity_id
_entity_poly.type
_entity_poly.pdbx_seq_one_letter_code
_entity_poly.pdbx_strand_id
1 'polypeptide(L)'
;MTSGDDISNDSNRPSKKAKRKEKRYCICDGESFGAMIACDNNACSDRSNWYHMQCVGLETTPETWLCPLCQPRAAATSELVPENLFRKPALSTTYGDMISHALRSMPRGEGTFKDICEYIEAQYESQLNWKLESDQRKSPVWKSSVRKILFSNSRFKRHSITKGVFCLVPSAAA
;
A
#
# COMPACT_ATOMS: atom_id res chain seq x y z
N MET A 1 43.87 17.02 62.39
CA MET A 1 43.88 17.83 61.15
C MET A 1 44.28 16.86 60.03
N THR A 2 43.49 16.44 59.06
CA THR A 2 42.07 16.58 58.69
C THR A 2 41.76 15.33 57.86
N SER A 3 40.64 14.68 58.13
CA SER A 3 40.01 13.71 57.22
C SER A 3 39.80 14.37 55.86
N GLY A 4 40.08 13.66 54.78
CA GLY A 4 39.86 14.12 53.41
C GLY A 4 39.24 13.00 52.59
N ASP A 5 37.92 13.03 52.51
CA ASP A 5 37.05 12.06 51.89
C ASP A 5 37.21 12.03 50.36
N ASP A 6 37.39 10.82 49.82
CA ASP A 6 37.36 10.50 48.39
C ASP A 6 35.89 10.37 47.95
N ILE A 7 35.28 11.46 47.47
CA ILE A 7 33.95 11.42 46.85
C ILE A 7 34.05 11.76 45.36
N SER A 8 34.14 10.70 44.57
CA SER A 8 33.91 10.71 43.13
C SER A 8 32.42 10.91 42.84
N ASN A 9 32.01 12.16 42.63
CA ASN A 9 30.65 12.53 42.25
C ASN A 9 30.42 12.28 40.74
N ASP A 10 30.11 11.03 40.39
CA ASP A 10 29.51 10.64 39.11
C ASP A 10 28.06 11.12 39.07
N SER A 11 27.80 12.27 38.41
CA SER A 11 26.44 12.79 38.24
C SER A 11 26.29 13.66 36.99
N ASN A 12 26.84 13.22 35.87
CA ASN A 12 26.38 13.72 34.57
C ASN A 12 26.26 12.61 33.54
N ARG A 13 25.35 11.67 33.82
CA ARG A 13 24.84 10.74 32.82
C ARG A 13 23.70 11.44 32.07
N PRO A 14 23.87 11.85 30.81
CA PRO A 14 22.76 12.37 30.03
C PRO A 14 21.72 11.25 29.92
N SER A 15 20.59 11.46 30.58
CA SER A 15 19.42 10.60 30.49
C SER A 15 19.05 10.47 29.03
N LYS A 16 19.30 9.30 28.43
CA LYS A 16 18.78 8.90 27.12
C LYS A 16 17.25 8.88 27.23
N LYS A 17 16.61 10.04 27.06
CA LYS A 17 15.18 10.15 26.85
C LYS A 17 14.88 9.49 25.50
N ALA A 18 14.56 8.20 25.55
CA ALA A 18 14.00 7.49 24.42
C ALA A 18 12.75 8.27 23.99
N LYS A 19 12.83 8.94 22.84
CA LYS A 19 11.67 9.60 22.23
C LYS A 19 10.63 8.50 21.97
N ARG A 20 9.66 8.34 22.86
CA ARG A 20 8.42 7.64 22.56
C ARG A 20 7.81 8.40 21.40
N LYS A 21 7.87 7.85 20.19
CA LYS A 21 7.20 8.43 19.03
C LYS A 21 5.70 8.39 19.37
N GLU A 22 5.11 9.55 19.66
CA GLU A 22 3.66 9.65 19.85
C GLU A 22 2.98 9.04 18.62
N LYS A 23 2.08 8.09 18.88
CA LYS A 23 1.39 7.39 17.81
C LYS A 23 0.36 8.35 17.24
N ARG A 24 0.52 8.66 15.96
CA ARG A 24 -0.38 9.57 15.24
C ARG A 24 -1.60 8.82 14.74
N TYR A 25 -2.74 9.48 14.86
CA TYR A 25 -4.06 8.99 14.51
C TYR A 25 -4.78 10.07 13.71
N CYS A 26 -5.95 9.70 13.18
CA CYS A 26 -6.85 10.57 12.44
C CYS A 26 -6.25 11.06 11.12
N ILE A 27 -7.05 11.76 10.32
CA ILE A 27 -6.61 12.45 9.10
C ILE A 27 -5.77 13.69 9.38
N CYS A 28 -5.76 14.18 10.63
CA CYS A 28 -4.97 15.33 11.05
C CYS A 28 -3.54 14.97 11.49
N ASP A 29 -3.16 13.69 11.44
CA ASP A 29 -1.89 13.17 11.95
C ASP A 29 -1.61 13.59 13.41
N GLY A 30 -2.68 13.76 14.18
CA GLY A 30 -2.65 14.21 15.57
C GLY A 30 -2.55 13.06 16.57
N GLU A 31 -2.39 13.42 17.83
CA GLU A 31 -2.39 12.45 18.93
C GLU A 31 -3.81 11.97 19.25
N SER A 32 -3.94 10.92 20.07
CA SER A 32 -5.23 10.50 20.59
C SER A 32 -5.71 11.51 21.64
N PHE A 33 -6.79 12.25 21.36
CA PHE A 33 -7.41 13.18 22.30
C PHE A 33 -8.92 13.20 22.11
N GLY A 34 -9.67 13.49 23.19
CA GLY A 34 -11.13 13.61 23.14
C GLY A 34 -11.86 12.33 22.69
N ALA A 35 -13.03 12.51 22.09
CA ALA A 35 -13.85 11.41 21.57
C ALA A 35 -13.36 10.99 20.17
N MET A 36 -13.07 9.70 20.01
CA MET A 36 -12.56 9.12 18.77
C MET A 36 -13.48 8.00 18.28
N ILE A 37 -13.54 7.82 16.96
CA ILE A 37 -14.34 6.80 16.29
C ILE A 37 -13.48 5.98 15.30
N ALA A 38 -13.80 4.71 15.14
CA ALA A 38 -13.16 3.81 14.18
C ALA A 38 -14.14 3.43 13.06
N CYS A 39 -13.62 2.99 11.91
CA CYS A 39 -14.45 2.64 10.77
C CYS A 39 -15.10 1.24 10.93
N ASP A 40 -16.41 1.15 10.75
CA ASP A 40 -17.17 -0.10 10.85
C ASP A 40 -17.12 -0.96 9.58
N ASN A 41 -16.50 -0.52 8.49
CA ASN A 41 -16.33 -1.37 7.31
C ASN A 41 -15.26 -2.45 7.56
N ASN A 42 -15.65 -3.73 7.53
CA ASN A 42 -14.74 -4.89 7.70
C ASN A 42 -13.66 -4.97 6.60
N ALA A 43 -13.92 -4.42 5.41
CA ALA A 43 -12.98 -4.41 4.28
C ALA A 43 -12.11 -3.15 4.24
N CYS A 44 -12.20 -2.26 5.23
CA CYS A 44 -11.47 -0.99 5.23
C CYS A 44 -9.98 -1.23 5.55
N SER A 45 -9.08 -0.85 4.64
CA SER A 45 -7.63 -1.00 4.81
C SER A 45 -7.10 -0.28 6.06
N ASP A 46 -7.73 0.84 6.44
CA ASP A 46 -7.35 1.68 7.58
C ASP A 46 -8.30 1.52 8.76
N ARG A 47 -9.01 0.39 8.89
CA ARG A 47 -9.95 0.12 9.99
C ARG A 47 -9.33 0.27 11.38
N SER A 48 -8.03 0.03 11.53
CA SER A 48 -7.32 0.20 12.79
C SER A 48 -7.02 1.65 13.16
N ASN A 49 -7.28 2.60 12.25
CA ASN A 49 -7.08 4.02 12.51
C ASN A 49 -8.28 4.61 13.25
N TRP A 50 -7.98 5.53 14.16
CA TRP A 50 -8.97 6.24 14.97
C TRP A 50 -9.09 7.67 14.48
N TYR A 51 -10.30 8.20 14.42
CA TYR A 51 -10.58 9.53 13.92
C TYR A 51 -11.21 10.36 15.03
N HIS A 52 -10.75 11.60 15.21
CA HIS A 52 -11.43 12.51 16.12
C HIS A 52 -12.81 12.83 15.56
N MET A 53 -13.84 12.74 16.39
CA MET A 53 -15.21 13.01 15.97
C MET A 53 -15.36 14.41 15.35
N GLN A 54 -14.70 15.41 15.94
CA GLN A 54 -14.65 16.77 15.39
C GLN A 54 -13.97 16.86 14.02
N CYS A 55 -12.88 16.11 13.79
CA CYS A 55 -12.19 16.10 12.50
C CYS A 55 -13.01 15.49 11.37
N VAL A 56 -14.00 14.66 11.71
CA VAL A 56 -14.91 14.03 10.74
C VAL A 56 -16.32 14.61 10.80
N GLY A 57 -16.51 15.74 11.49
CA GLY A 57 -17.78 16.46 11.56
C GLY A 57 -18.90 15.75 12.33
N LEU A 58 -18.55 14.84 13.25
CA LEU A 58 -19.50 14.18 14.14
C LEU A 58 -19.64 14.95 15.45
N GLU A 59 -20.85 15.37 15.78
CA GLU A 59 -21.19 15.96 17.08
C GLU A 59 -21.68 14.91 18.09
N THR A 60 -22.29 13.83 17.61
CA THR A 60 -22.79 12.72 18.42
C THR A 60 -22.20 11.40 17.93
N THR A 61 -22.10 10.41 18.81
CA THR A 61 -21.55 9.09 18.47
C THR A 61 -22.60 8.31 17.68
N PRO A 62 -22.38 8.06 16.37
CA PRO A 62 -23.30 7.26 15.57
C PRO A 62 -23.18 5.77 15.95
N GLU A 63 -24.23 5.00 15.64
CA GLU A 63 -24.24 3.54 15.83
C GLU A 63 -23.37 2.81 14.78
N THR A 64 -23.34 3.33 13.55
CA THR A 64 -22.45 2.84 12.49
C THR A 64 -21.78 4.01 11.78
N TRP A 65 -20.46 3.99 11.67
CA TRP A 65 -19.71 5.01 10.96
C TRP A 65 -18.67 4.45 10.00
N LEU A 66 -18.69 4.98 8.80
CA LEU A 66 -17.71 4.68 7.77
C LEU A 66 -16.78 5.87 7.59
N CYS A 67 -15.47 5.60 7.58
CA CYS A 67 -14.49 6.64 7.33
C CYS A 67 -14.60 7.19 5.90
N PRO A 68 -14.03 8.38 5.62
CA PRO A 68 -14.11 9.01 4.29
C PRO A 68 -13.58 8.14 3.14
N LEU A 69 -12.72 7.15 3.45
CA LEU A 69 -12.20 6.18 2.46
C LEU A 69 -13.20 5.06 2.14
N CYS A 70 -14.13 4.79 3.05
CA CYS A 70 -15.09 3.69 3.01
C CYS A 70 -16.53 4.16 2.75
N GLN A 71 -16.80 5.47 2.79
CA GLN A 71 -18.08 6.03 2.33
C GLN A 71 -18.21 5.93 0.80
N PRO A 72 -19.38 5.52 0.27
CA PRO A 72 -19.60 5.41 -1.16
C PRO A 72 -19.58 6.81 -1.80
N ARG A 73 -18.57 7.07 -2.62
CA ARG A 73 -18.54 8.28 -3.46
C ARG A 73 -19.64 8.12 -4.50
N ALA A 74 -20.72 8.91 -4.39
CA ALA A 74 -21.74 9.00 -5.43
C ALA A 74 -21.03 9.31 -6.77
N ALA A 75 -21.17 8.40 -7.72
CA ALA A 75 -20.50 8.47 -9.01
C ALA A 75 -21.21 9.42 -9.98
N ALA A 76 -20.43 9.97 -10.91
CA ALA A 76 -20.74 10.83 -12.06
C ALA A 76 -20.91 12.33 -11.73
N THR A 77 -20.08 13.22 -12.24
CA THR A 77 -19.78 13.41 -13.66
C THR A 77 -18.28 13.44 -13.99
N SER A 78 -17.95 12.93 -15.18
CA SER A 78 -16.69 13.19 -15.89
C SER A 78 -16.45 14.70 -15.99
N GLU A 79 -15.18 15.08 -16.08
CA GLU A 79 -14.65 16.45 -16.24
C GLU A 79 -14.55 17.28 -14.94
N LEU A 80 -13.28 17.54 -14.56
CA LEU A 80 -12.79 18.49 -13.55
C LEU A 80 -12.86 18.04 -12.08
N VAL A 81 -11.96 17.14 -11.67
CA VAL A 81 -11.59 16.97 -10.26
C VAL A 81 -10.20 17.58 -10.02
N PRO A 82 -10.04 18.54 -9.08
CA PRO A 82 -8.74 19.06 -8.68
C PRO A 82 -7.89 17.97 -8.03
N GLU A 83 -6.65 17.85 -8.52
CA GLU A 83 -5.67 16.84 -8.15
C GLU A 83 -5.32 16.89 -6.65
N ASN A 84 -5.72 15.84 -5.93
CA ASN A 84 -5.16 15.55 -4.61
C ASN A 84 -3.86 14.75 -4.84
N LEU A 85 -2.74 15.49 -4.91
CA LEU A 85 -1.39 15.11 -5.38
C LEU A 85 -0.66 13.98 -4.63
N PHE A 86 -1.35 13.19 -3.80
CA PHE A 86 -0.76 12.02 -3.12
C PHE A 86 -1.31 10.67 -3.56
N ARG A 87 -2.40 10.63 -4.34
CA ARG A 87 -2.72 9.43 -5.12
C ARG A 87 -1.97 9.57 -6.43
N LYS A 88 -0.96 8.72 -6.69
CA LYS A 88 -0.38 8.61 -8.04
C LYS A 88 -1.54 8.60 -9.03
N PRO A 89 -1.48 9.42 -10.10
CA PRO A 89 -2.60 9.56 -11.01
C PRO A 89 -3.02 8.17 -11.47
N ALA A 90 -4.32 7.94 -11.64
CA ALA A 90 -4.87 6.69 -12.21
C ALA A 90 -4.32 6.37 -13.62
N LEU A 91 -3.43 7.23 -14.14
CA LEU A 91 -2.68 7.15 -15.39
C LEU A 91 -1.26 6.55 -15.23
N SER A 92 -0.74 6.35 -14.01
CA SER A 92 0.56 5.67 -13.83
C SER A 92 0.35 4.17 -13.92
N THR A 93 0.48 3.63 -15.13
CA THR A 93 0.43 2.20 -15.42
C THR A 93 1.30 1.43 -14.43
N THR A 94 0.69 0.62 -13.58
CA THR A 94 1.43 -0.23 -12.63
C THR A 94 1.82 -1.55 -13.29
N TYR A 95 2.79 -2.26 -12.72
CA TYR A 95 3.10 -3.62 -13.18
C TYR A 95 1.89 -4.56 -13.12
N GLY A 96 0.96 -4.36 -12.18
CA GLY A 96 -0.29 -5.11 -12.13
C GLY A 96 -1.20 -4.84 -13.33
N ASP A 97 -1.24 -3.60 -13.81
CA ASP A 97 -2.00 -3.22 -15.00
C ASP A 97 -1.36 -3.80 -16.26
N MET A 98 -0.03 -3.74 -16.37
CA MET A 98 0.73 -4.35 -17.46
C MET A 98 0.50 -5.86 -17.56
N ILE A 99 0.53 -6.57 -16.41
CA ILE A 99 0.22 -8.01 -16.36
C ILE A 99 -1.22 -8.28 -16.77
N SER A 100 -2.17 -7.44 -16.32
CA SER A 100 -3.58 -7.59 -16.67
C SER A 100 -3.82 -7.39 -18.17
N HIS A 101 -3.14 -6.41 -18.79
CA HIS A 101 -3.17 -6.19 -20.24
C HIS A 101 -2.56 -7.37 -20.99
N ALA A 102 -1.41 -7.87 -20.55
CA ALA A 102 -0.75 -9.03 -21.15
C ALA A 102 -1.66 -10.26 -21.15
N LEU A 103 -2.30 -10.57 -20.03
CA LEU A 103 -3.19 -11.73 -19.96
C LEU A 103 -4.45 -11.57 -20.82
N ARG A 104 -5.00 -10.34 -20.93
CA ARG A 104 -6.17 -10.05 -21.78
C ARG A 104 -5.88 -10.09 -23.27
N SER A 105 -4.64 -9.77 -23.68
CA SER A 105 -4.25 -9.79 -25.09
C SER A 105 -3.93 -11.20 -25.60
N MET A 106 -3.75 -12.17 -24.70
CA MET A 106 -3.50 -13.57 -25.05
C MET A 106 -4.79 -14.30 -25.46
N PRO A 107 -4.71 -15.25 -26.41
CA PRO A 107 -5.88 -15.86 -27.06
C PRO A 107 -6.80 -16.66 -26.12
N ARG A 108 -6.32 -17.05 -24.94
CA ARG A 108 -7.07 -17.82 -23.94
C ARG A 108 -7.23 -17.10 -22.60
N GLY A 109 -6.83 -15.82 -22.50
CA GLY A 109 -6.84 -15.11 -21.22
C GLY A 109 -5.79 -15.62 -20.21
N GLU A 110 -4.84 -16.44 -20.67
CA GLU A 110 -3.83 -17.13 -19.86
C GLU A 110 -2.47 -17.08 -20.55
N GLY A 111 -1.40 -17.08 -19.76
CA GLY A 111 -0.02 -17.01 -20.25
C GLY A 111 1.01 -17.49 -19.25
N THR A 112 2.17 -17.93 -19.72
CA THR A 112 3.30 -18.24 -18.84
C THR A 112 4.00 -16.96 -18.37
N PHE A 113 4.85 -17.08 -17.35
CA PHE A 113 5.71 -15.97 -16.93
C PHE A 113 6.53 -15.39 -18.10
N LYS A 114 6.98 -16.25 -19.03
CA LYS A 114 7.75 -15.83 -20.20
C LYS A 114 6.89 -14.98 -21.13
N ASP A 115 5.71 -15.47 -21.50
CA ASP A 115 4.79 -14.76 -22.41
C ASP A 115 4.38 -13.40 -21.84
N ILE A 116 4.12 -13.35 -20.52
CA ILE A 116 3.78 -12.11 -19.82
C ILE A 116 4.95 -11.14 -19.86
N CYS A 117 6.17 -11.59 -19.58
CA CYS A 117 7.35 -10.74 -19.65
C CYS A 117 7.62 -10.23 -21.07
N GLU A 118 7.50 -11.08 -22.10
CA GLU A 118 7.71 -10.69 -23.49
C GLU A 118 6.71 -9.61 -23.94
N TYR A 119 5.43 -9.77 -23.59
CA TYR A 119 4.42 -8.76 -23.87
C TYR A 119 4.72 -7.43 -23.18
N ILE A 120 5.08 -7.48 -21.89
CA ILE A 120 5.38 -6.29 -21.10
C ILE A 120 6.61 -5.56 -21.66
N GLU A 121 7.64 -6.30 -22.02
CA GLU A 121 8.86 -5.77 -22.64
C GLU A 121 8.52 -5.09 -23.98
N ALA A 122 7.70 -5.72 -24.83
CA ALA A 122 7.32 -5.17 -26.13
C ALA A 122 6.43 -3.92 -26.07
N GLN A 123 5.59 -3.77 -25.05
CA GLN A 123 4.57 -2.70 -24.98
C GLN A 123 4.93 -1.57 -24.01
N TYR A 124 5.75 -1.85 -23.00
CA TYR A 124 6.00 -0.92 -21.89
C TYR A 124 7.48 -0.66 -21.65
N GLU A 125 8.39 -1.01 -22.58
CA GLU A 125 9.85 -0.91 -22.45
C GLU A 125 10.34 0.37 -21.75
N SER A 126 9.83 1.53 -22.16
CA SER A 126 10.21 2.86 -21.65
C SER A 126 9.78 3.11 -20.19
N GLN A 127 8.85 2.33 -19.66
CA GLN A 127 8.33 2.44 -18.30
C GLN A 127 8.94 1.42 -17.34
N LEU A 128 9.75 0.48 -17.83
CA LEU A 128 10.30 -0.62 -17.04
C LEU A 128 11.54 -0.21 -16.26
N ASN A 129 11.66 -0.72 -15.04
CA ASN A 129 12.87 -0.57 -14.24
C ASN A 129 13.95 -1.58 -14.65
N TRP A 130 14.82 -1.16 -15.56
CA TRP A 130 15.95 -1.93 -16.10
C TRP A 130 17.15 -2.07 -15.15
N LYS A 131 17.11 -1.44 -13.96
CA LYS A 131 18.17 -1.62 -12.97
C LYS A 131 18.32 -3.10 -12.66
N LEU A 132 19.56 -3.59 -12.68
CA LEU A 132 19.84 -4.99 -12.36
C LEU A 132 19.84 -5.18 -10.85
N GLU A 133 19.24 -6.27 -10.39
CA GLU A 133 19.26 -6.68 -9.00
C GLU A 133 20.67 -7.18 -8.62
N SER A 134 21.04 -7.02 -7.35
CA SER A 134 22.36 -7.45 -6.83
C SER A 134 22.53 -8.96 -6.73
N ASP A 135 21.49 -9.73 -7.08
CA ASP A 135 21.52 -11.20 -7.09
C ASP A 135 22.46 -11.73 -8.20
N GLN A 136 22.96 -12.96 -8.04
CA GLN A 136 23.91 -13.61 -8.96
C GLN A 136 23.41 -13.66 -10.40
N ARG A 137 22.09 -13.73 -10.59
CA ARG A 137 21.43 -13.77 -11.90
C ARG A 137 21.30 -12.41 -12.59
N LYS A 138 21.69 -11.30 -11.92
CA LYS A 138 21.62 -9.92 -12.43
C LYS A 138 20.33 -9.66 -13.21
N SER A 139 19.19 -10.08 -12.68
CA SER A 139 17.91 -9.93 -13.38
C SER A 139 17.42 -8.48 -13.26
N PRO A 140 16.75 -7.93 -14.30
CA PRO A 140 16.13 -6.62 -14.20
C PRO A 140 15.09 -6.58 -13.07
N VAL A 141 15.09 -5.51 -12.29
CA VAL A 141 14.19 -5.32 -11.14
C VAL A 141 12.72 -5.46 -11.54
N TRP A 142 12.35 -4.99 -12.74
CA TRP A 142 10.98 -5.13 -13.24
C TRP A 142 10.54 -6.60 -13.39
N LYS A 143 11.42 -7.50 -13.86
CA LYS A 143 11.11 -8.93 -14.01
C LYS A 143 10.88 -9.59 -12.64
N SER A 144 11.71 -9.25 -11.65
CA SER A 144 11.50 -9.70 -10.26
C SER A 144 10.20 -9.15 -9.65
N SER A 145 9.85 -7.90 -9.97
CA SER A 145 8.62 -7.26 -9.52
C SER A 145 7.37 -7.92 -10.12
N VAL A 146 7.37 -8.16 -11.44
CA VAL A 146 6.29 -8.88 -12.14
C VAL A 146 6.12 -10.27 -11.55
N ARG A 147 7.21 -11.00 -11.33
CA ARG A 147 7.17 -12.31 -10.68
C ARG A 147 6.51 -12.22 -9.31
N LYS A 148 6.97 -11.32 -8.45
CA LYS A 148 6.40 -11.14 -7.11
C LYS A 148 4.89 -10.87 -7.17
N ILE A 149 4.44 -10.01 -8.08
CA ILE A 149 3.02 -9.69 -8.24
C ILE A 149 2.21 -10.92 -8.67
N LEU A 150 2.69 -11.70 -9.65
CA LEU A 150 2.01 -12.92 -10.11
C LEU A 150 1.83 -13.98 -9.01
N PHE A 151 2.74 -14.03 -8.03
CA PHE A 151 2.68 -15.00 -6.93
C PHE A 151 2.01 -14.45 -5.65
N SER A 152 2.01 -13.15 -5.43
CA SER A 152 1.50 -12.53 -4.19
C SER A 152 0.14 -11.85 -4.36
N ASN A 153 -0.28 -11.52 -5.58
CA ASN A 153 -1.53 -10.81 -5.83
C ASN A 153 -2.65 -11.79 -6.23
N SER A 154 -3.77 -11.77 -5.51
CA SER A 154 -4.92 -12.64 -5.73
C SER A 154 -5.65 -12.43 -7.06
N ARG A 155 -5.36 -11.32 -7.77
CA ARG A 155 -5.88 -11.04 -9.12
C ARG A 155 -5.32 -11.97 -10.20
N PHE A 156 -4.16 -12.59 -9.95
CA PHE A 156 -3.52 -13.51 -10.86
C PHE A 156 -3.44 -14.89 -10.20
N LYS A 157 -4.07 -15.89 -10.79
CA LYS A 157 -4.05 -17.26 -10.29
C LYS A 157 -3.26 -18.15 -11.24
N ARG A 158 -2.64 -19.19 -10.68
CA ARG A 158 -2.04 -20.26 -11.49
C ARG A 158 -3.15 -21.12 -12.10
N HIS A 159 -2.98 -21.50 -13.36
CA HIS A 159 -3.88 -22.42 -14.03
C HIS A 159 -3.87 -23.77 -13.28
N SER A 160 -5.05 -24.34 -13.05
CA SER A 160 -5.20 -25.57 -12.27
C SER A 160 -4.68 -26.81 -12.99
N ILE A 161 -4.73 -26.79 -14.33
CA ILE A 161 -4.39 -27.94 -15.19
C ILE A 161 -2.98 -27.80 -15.77
N THR A 162 -2.53 -26.57 -16.05
CA THR A 162 -1.30 -26.31 -16.81
C THR A 162 -0.25 -25.69 -15.91
N LYS A 163 0.81 -26.44 -15.60
CA LYS A 163 1.89 -25.94 -14.73
C LYS A 163 2.57 -24.73 -15.37
N GLY A 164 2.77 -23.68 -14.56
CA GLY A 164 3.52 -22.49 -14.97
C GLY A 164 2.72 -21.45 -15.76
N VAL A 165 1.43 -21.68 -15.99
CA VAL A 165 0.51 -20.73 -16.63
C VAL A 165 -0.24 -19.92 -15.56
N PHE A 166 -0.45 -18.64 -15.83
CA PHE A 166 -1.22 -17.71 -15.02
C PHE A 166 -2.43 -17.22 -15.79
N CYS A 167 -3.54 -17.02 -15.10
CA CYS A 167 -4.76 -16.44 -15.64
C CYS A 167 -5.26 -15.31 -14.74
N LEU A 168 -6.00 -14.38 -15.34
CA LEU A 168 -6.67 -13.32 -14.60
C LEU A 168 -7.89 -13.92 -13.89
N VAL A 169 -8.04 -13.67 -12.59
CA VAL A 169 -9.24 -14.11 -11.89
C VAL A 169 -10.40 -13.22 -12.36
N PRO A 170 -11.45 -13.80 -12.97
CA PRO A 170 -12.63 -13.01 -13.29
C PRO A 170 -13.17 -12.46 -11.98
N SER A 171 -13.18 -11.13 -11.87
CA SER A 171 -13.90 -10.45 -10.80
C SER A 171 -15.34 -10.88 -10.96
N ALA A 172 -15.84 -11.72 -10.04
CA ALA A 172 -17.22 -12.18 -10.08
C ALA A 172 -18.11 -10.94 -10.22
N ALA A 173 -18.71 -10.78 -11.39
CA ALA A 173 -19.79 -9.84 -11.58
C ALA A 173 -20.93 -10.39 -10.73
N ALA A 174 -21.27 -9.66 -9.67
CA ALA A 174 -22.50 -9.85 -8.93
C ALA A 174 -23.68 -9.39 -9.78
#